data_AF-A0A7V7WRJ9-F1
#
_entry.id   AF-A0A7V7WRJ9-F1
#
_cell.length_a   1.000
_cell.length_b   1.000
_cell.length_c   1.000
_cell.angle_alpha   90.00
_cell.angle_beta   90.00
_cell.angle_gamma   90.00
#
_symmetry.space_group_name_H-M   'P 1'
#
loop_
_entity.id
_entity.type
_entity.pdbx_description
1 polymer ?
#
loop_
_entity_poly.entity_id
_entity_poly.type
_entity_poly.pdbx_seq_one_letter_code
_entity_poly.pdbx_strand_id
1 'polypeptide(L)'
;MDPTAIQTSVEAFADFLLKYFVALAAVGALAMALIELWKKLTDSRTRFHARAVCLWINDSPEAFVGDPILPAEAAGKVSAQSAYRELIHLTTGSGLSAEAESVGGLLARNGQIAGLGRFDRRAEHALYALELGQMMGHLQDAADIALNNPQRYPSLYLFVVHGAEREDVAAWYAKADSPPNVADSTSRPEAKARADLYARLRQVVKRKLDAFQLFQGDIWVNRNQLAANLLGALVLFAALCWVHYGPGSPTPLRAGDLVLYIVISLLGGMLAPIAKDLVVVLRKVRQSG
;
A
#
# COMPACT_ATOMS: atom_id res chain seq x y z
N MET A 1 6.28 33.26 -47.72
CA MET A 1 5.35 32.66 -46.74
C MET A 1 4.71 33.81 -46.00
N ASP A 2 3.39 33.93 -46.00
CA ASP A 2 2.66 35.05 -45.40
C ASP A 2 2.65 34.89 -43.86
N PRO A 3 3.21 35.84 -43.08
CA PRO A 3 3.21 35.77 -41.61
C PRO A 3 1.80 35.65 -41.01
N THR A 4 0.79 36.24 -41.64
CA THR A 4 -0.59 36.23 -41.14
C THR A 4 -1.24 34.84 -41.26
N ALA A 5 -0.90 34.11 -42.32
CA ALA A 5 -1.35 32.72 -42.51
C ALA A 5 -0.75 31.77 -41.47
N ILE A 6 0.52 31.99 -41.10
CA ILE A 6 1.17 31.24 -40.01
C ILE A 6 0.48 31.52 -38.69
N GLN A 7 0.26 32.81 -38.36
CA GLN A 7 -0.43 33.19 -37.12
C GLN A 7 -1.83 32.57 -37.02
N THR A 8 -2.64 32.69 -38.08
CA THR A 8 -4.00 32.12 -38.11
C THR A 8 -3.99 30.61 -37.92
N SER A 9 -3.02 29.91 -38.52
CA SER A 9 -2.88 28.45 -38.37
C SER A 9 -2.49 28.06 -36.94
N VAL A 10 -1.60 28.84 -36.30
CA VAL A 10 -1.20 28.62 -34.91
C VAL A 10 -2.36 28.86 -33.96
N GLU A 11 -3.14 29.93 -34.15
CA GLU A 11 -4.33 30.22 -33.34
C GLU A 11 -5.41 29.14 -33.46
N ALA A 12 -5.72 28.70 -34.69
CA ALA A 12 -6.68 27.62 -34.92
C ALA A 12 -6.23 26.29 -34.29
N PHE A 13 -4.93 25.97 -34.37
CA PHE A 13 -4.37 24.78 -33.74
C PHE A 13 -4.41 24.89 -32.21
N ALA A 14 -4.08 26.05 -31.65
CA ALA A 14 -4.15 26.30 -30.21
C ALA A 14 -5.59 26.15 -29.68
N ASP A 15 -6.58 26.70 -30.38
CA ASP A 15 -8.00 26.57 -30.02
C ASP A 15 -8.49 25.12 -30.08
N PHE A 16 -8.07 24.38 -31.11
CA PHE A 16 -8.35 22.94 -31.22
C PHE A 16 -7.76 22.17 -30.05
N LEU A 17 -6.46 22.37 -29.77
CA LEU A 17 -5.78 21.73 -28.65
C LEU A 17 -6.45 22.09 -27.32
N LEU A 18 -6.84 23.34 -27.11
CA LEU A 18 -7.49 23.78 -25.88
C LEU A 18 -8.82 23.05 -25.67
N LYS A 19 -9.67 22.97 -26.69
CA LYS A 19 -10.95 22.23 -26.60
C LYS A 19 -10.72 20.75 -26.30
N TYR A 20 -9.74 20.14 -26.96
CA TYR A 20 -9.38 18.75 -26.72
C TYR A 20 -8.85 18.51 -25.31
N PHE A 21 -7.94 19.36 -24.82
CA PHE A 21 -7.42 19.27 -23.45
C PHE A 21 -8.49 19.52 -22.40
N VAL A 22 -9.45 20.41 -22.65
CA VAL A 22 -10.60 20.62 -21.74
C VAL A 22 -11.45 19.35 -21.67
N ALA A 23 -11.74 18.70 -22.80
CA ALA A 23 -12.47 17.43 -22.82
C ALA A 23 -11.69 16.32 -22.09
N LEU A 24 -10.40 16.18 -22.35
CA LEU A 24 -9.54 15.21 -21.65
C LEU A 24 -9.47 15.49 -20.14
N ALA A 25 -9.36 16.75 -19.73
CA ALA A 25 -9.35 17.13 -18.33
C ALA A 25 -10.69 16.79 -17.64
N ALA A 26 -11.82 16.98 -18.33
CA ALA A 26 -13.14 16.60 -17.82
C ALA A 26 -13.25 15.07 -17.65
N VAL A 27 -12.80 14.29 -18.65
CA VAL A 27 -12.75 12.82 -18.56
C VAL A 27 -11.83 12.38 -17.42
N GLY A 28 -10.64 12.97 -17.30
CA GLY A 28 -9.69 12.68 -16.22
C GLY A 28 -10.27 12.98 -14.84
N ALA A 29 -10.95 14.11 -14.68
CA ALA A 29 -11.62 14.48 -13.43
C ALA A 29 -12.75 13.50 -13.07
N LEU A 30 -13.57 13.11 -14.05
CA LEU A 30 -14.64 12.13 -13.86
C LEU A 30 -14.07 10.76 -13.46
N ALA A 31 -13.05 10.27 -14.18
CA ALA A 31 -12.39 9.00 -13.88
C ALA A 31 -11.80 9.00 -12.46
N MET A 32 -11.15 10.09 -12.05
CA MET A 32 -10.62 10.23 -10.69
C MET A 32 -11.75 10.17 -9.63
N ALA A 33 -12.85 10.90 -9.85
CA ALA A 33 -13.99 10.88 -8.93
C ALA A 33 -14.62 9.49 -8.82
N LEU A 34 -14.76 8.77 -9.93
CA LEU A 34 -15.28 7.40 -9.95
C LEU A 34 -14.35 6.42 -9.22
N ILE A 35 -13.02 6.56 -9.35
CA ILE A 35 -12.05 5.74 -8.62
C ILE A 35 -12.11 6.03 -7.14
N GLU A 36 -12.20 7.30 -6.74
CA GLU A 36 -12.36 7.66 -5.33
C GLU A 36 -13.65 7.12 -4.74
N LEU A 37 -14.76 7.20 -5.47
CA LEU A 37 -16.01 6.58 -5.09
C LEU A 37 -15.86 5.07 -4.94
N TRP A 38 -15.26 4.40 -5.93
CA TRP A 38 -15.02 2.96 -5.90
C TRP A 38 -14.15 2.54 -4.71
N LYS A 39 -13.05 3.26 -4.45
CA LYS A 39 -12.17 3.01 -3.29
C LYS A 39 -12.94 3.10 -1.97
N LYS A 40 -13.81 4.10 -1.82
CA LYS A 40 -14.65 4.29 -0.63
C LYS A 40 -15.72 3.20 -0.49
N LEU A 41 -16.37 2.81 -1.58
CA LEU A 41 -17.43 1.78 -1.57
C LEU A 41 -16.89 0.37 -1.33
N THR A 42 -15.70 0.08 -1.84
CA THR A 42 -15.10 -1.26 -1.76
C THR A 42 -14.12 -1.44 -0.62
N ASP A 43 -13.77 -0.35 0.08
CA ASP A 43 -12.74 -0.33 1.11
C ASP A 43 -11.42 -0.95 0.61
N SER A 44 -11.06 -0.61 -0.64
CA SER A 44 -9.99 -1.29 -1.37
C SER A 44 -8.62 -1.13 -0.70
N ARG A 45 -8.41 -0.01 0.00
CA ARG A 45 -7.17 0.26 0.74
C ARG A 45 -7.00 -0.71 1.91
N THR A 46 -8.02 -0.84 2.74
CA THR A 46 -8.02 -1.76 3.90
C THR A 46 -7.76 -3.19 3.45
N ARG A 47 -8.43 -3.64 2.37
CA ARG A 47 -8.21 -4.97 1.78
C ARG A 47 -6.80 -5.15 1.25
N PHE A 48 -6.26 -4.12 0.59
CA PHE A 48 -4.91 -4.15 0.07
C PHE A 48 -3.89 -4.27 1.20
N HIS A 49 -4.01 -3.44 2.24
CA HIS A 49 -3.14 -3.48 3.41
C HIS A 49 -3.22 -4.81 4.17
N ALA A 50 -4.43 -5.31 4.43
CA ALA A 50 -4.64 -6.60 5.09
C ALA A 50 -3.96 -7.73 4.31
N ARG A 51 -4.19 -7.79 2.99
CA ARG A 51 -3.54 -8.77 2.11
C ARG A 51 -2.02 -8.63 2.09
N ALA A 52 -1.52 -7.40 1.99
CA ALA A 52 -0.08 -7.14 1.97
C ALA A 52 0.61 -7.63 3.25
N VAL A 53 0.05 -7.33 4.43
CA VAL A 53 0.60 -7.77 5.71
C VAL A 53 0.47 -9.28 5.90
N CYS A 54 -0.67 -9.89 5.54
CA CYS A 54 -0.82 -11.35 5.60
C CYS A 54 0.18 -12.08 4.71
N LEU A 55 0.34 -11.64 3.45
CA LEU A 55 1.33 -12.22 2.54
C LEU A 55 2.75 -12.03 3.07
N TRP A 56 3.08 -10.83 3.55
CA TRP A 56 4.41 -10.56 4.10
C TRP A 56 4.78 -11.46 5.30
N ILE A 57 3.82 -11.78 6.17
CA ILE A 57 4.04 -12.69 7.29
C ILE A 57 4.10 -14.16 6.83
N ASN A 58 3.24 -14.55 5.88
CA ASN A 58 3.19 -15.93 5.37
C ASN A 58 4.36 -16.28 4.44
N ASP A 59 4.92 -15.31 3.73
CA ASP A 59 6.03 -15.49 2.78
C ASP A 59 7.39 -15.62 3.49
N SER A 60 7.44 -15.62 4.83
CA SER A 60 8.65 -15.86 5.62
C SER A 60 8.55 -17.12 6.50
N PRO A 61 8.24 -18.31 5.95
CA PRO A 61 8.15 -19.54 6.74
C PRO A 61 9.48 -19.87 7.44
N GLU A 62 10.61 -19.55 6.81
CA GLU A 62 11.96 -19.72 7.37
C GLU A 62 12.20 -18.93 8.67
N ALA A 63 11.40 -17.89 8.95
CA ALA A 63 11.46 -17.17 10.21
C ALA A 63 10.98 -18.03 11.41
N PHE A 64 10.25 -19.11 11.13
CA PHE A 64 9.57 -19.92 12.14
C PHE A 64 10.09 -21.37 12.20
N VAL A 65 10.89 -21.82 11.24
CA VAL A 65 11.33 -23.22 11.15
C VAL A 65 12.66 -23.42 11.89
N GLY A 66 12.59 -24.16 13.00
CA GLY A 66 13.70 -24.98 13.50
C GLY A 66 14.95 -24.24 13.97
N ASP A 67 14.88 -22.94 14.28
CA ASP A 67 16.04 -22.23 14.81
C ASP A 67 16.27 -22.70 16.27
N PRO A 68 17.45 -23.28 16.60
CA PRO A 68 17.79 -23.74 17.96
C PRO A 68 17.87 -22.60 19.00
N ILE A 69 17.57 -21.37 18.57
CA ILE A 69 17.55 -20.18 19.38
C ILE A 69 16.45 -20.25 20.46
N LEU A 70 15.30 -20.85 20.14
CA LEU A 70 14.21 -20.93 21.09
C LEU A 70 14.34 -22.15 22.01
N PRO A 71 13.96 -22.02 23.29
CA PRO A 71 13.70 -23.17 24.14
C PRO A 71 12.73 -24.13 23.45
N ALA A 72 12.93 -25.44 23.62
CA ALA A 72 12.11 -26.47 22.98
C ALA A 72 10.59 -26.27 23.23
N GLU A 73 10.21 -25.73 24.38
CA GLU A 73 8.83 -25.40 24.74
C GLU A 73 8.21 -24.26 23.91
N ALA A 74 9.02 -23.32 23.44
CA ALA A 74 8.59 -22.18 22.63
C ALA A 74 8.60 -22.51 21.13
N ALA A 75 9.52 -23.37 20.68
CA ALA A 75 9.68 -23.73 19.27
C ALA A 75 8.38 -24.31 18.65
N GLY A 76 7.59 -25.08 19.41
CA GLY A 76 6.32 -25.64 18.92
C GLY A 76 5.14 -24.67 18.89
N LYS A 77 5.27 -23.47 19.46
CA LYS A 77 4.18 -22.47 19.57
C LYS A 77 4.30 -21.30 18.60
N VAL A 78 5.49 -21.14 18.03
CA VAL A 78 5.78 -20.07 17.08
C VAL A 78 5.26 -20.44 15.71
N SER A 79 4.51 -19.52 15.11
CA SER A 79 3.97 -19.66 13.76
C SER A 79 3.67 -18.29 13.17
N ALA A 80 3.49 -18.23 11.84
CA ALA A 80 2.97 -17.06 11.15
C ALA A 80 1.62 -16.59 11.72
N GLN A 81 0.75 -17.54 12.10
CA GLN A 81 -0.53 -17.24 12.73
C GLN A 81 -0.38 -16.60 14.11
N SER A 82 0.52 -17.15 14.94
CA SER A 82 0.83 -16.57 16.24
C SER A 82 1.45 -15.17 16.10
N ALA A 83 2.36 -14.96 15.14
CA ALA A 83 2.99 -13.67 14.89
C ALA A 83 1.98 -12.60 14.46
N TYR A 84 1.06 -12.96 13.56
CA TYR A 84 -0.01 -12.06 13.14
C TYR A 84 -0.95 -11.72 14.29
N ARG A 85 -1.31 -12.70 15.13
CA ARG A 85 -2.15 -12.46 16.32
C ARG A 85 -1.47 -11.51 17.29
N GLU A 86 -0.19 -11.74 17.60
CA GLU A 86 0.60 -10.85 18.45
C GLU A 86 0.67 -9.43 17.86
N LEU A 87 0.77 -9.30 16.54
CA LEU A 87 0.72 -8.01 15.85
C LEU A 87 -0.61 -7.28 16.02
N ILE A 88 -1.74 -7.96 15.79
CA ILE A 88 -3.08 -7.37 15.98
C ILE A 88 -3.27 -6.97 17.44
N HIS A 89 -2.95 -7.84 18.38
CA HIS A 89 -3.00 -7.56 19.82
C HIS A 89 -2.23 -6.28 20.18
N LEU A 90 -0.98 -6.15 19.72
CA LEU A 90 -0.13 -5.01 20.06
C LEU A 90 -0.58 -3.69 19.41
N THR A 91 -1.19 -3.76 18.23
CA THR A 91 -1.61 -2.56 17.49
C THR A 91 -3.01 -2.09 17.85
N THR A 92 -3.89 -2.99 18.31
CA THR A 92 -5.30 -2.69 18.55
C THR A 92 -5.72 -2.83 20.02
N GLY A 93 -4.91 -3.50 20.83
CA GLY A 93 -5.20 -3.75 22.25
C GLY A 93 -6.28 -4.81 22.51
N SER A 94 -6.77 -5.53 21.49
CA SER A 94 -7.73 -6.63 21.73
C SER A 94 -7.05 -7.83 22.41
N GLY A 95 -7.80 -8.63 23.17
CA GLY A 95 -7.25 -9.77 23.89
C GLY A 95 -6.84 -10.92 22.95
N LEU A 96 -5.69 -11.54 23.23
CA LEU A 96 -5.12 -12.66 22.44
C LEU A 96 -6.08 -13.86 22.24
N SER A 97 -7.07 -14.06 23.11
CA SER A 97 -8.04 -15.15 22.99
C SER A 97 -9.17 -14.87 21.99
N ALA A 98 -9.68 -13.63 21.96
CA ALA A 98 -10.77 -13.23 21.07
C ALA A 98 -10.35 -13.18 19.60
N GLU A 99 -9.06 -12.94 19.34
CA GLU A 99 -8.51 -12.79 18.00
C GLU A 99 -8.16 -14.11 17.31
N ALA A 100 -8.05 -15.22 18.05
CA ALA A 100 -7.55 -16.48 17.51
C ALA A 100 -8.41 -17.00 16.33
N GLU A 101 -9.72 -16.86 16.43
CA GLU A 101 -10.67 -17.29 15.41
C GLU A 101 -10.71 -16.32 14.21
N SER A 102 -10.68 -15.01 14.48
CA SER A 102 -10.78 -13.98 13.45
C SER A 102 -9.49 -13.89 12.60
N VAL A 103 -8.33 -13.90 13.26
CA VAL A 103 -7.00 -13.94 12.63
C VAL A 103 -6.83 -15.20 11.80
N GLY A 104 -7.26 -16.36 12.32
CA GLY A 104 -7.19 -17.63 11.60
C GLY A 104 -7.97 -17.58 10.29
N GLY A 105 -9.18 -17.01 10.31
CA GLY A 105 -9.98 -16.83 9.11
C GLY A 105 -9.37 -15.87 8.08
N LEU A 106 -8.72 -14.79 8.55
CA LEU A 106 -8.12 -13.79 7.67
C LEU A 106 -6.83 -14.33 7.02
N LEU A 107 -5.97 -14.99 7.78
CA LEU A 107 -4.76 -15.63 7.26
C LEU A 107 -5.07 -16.80 6.31
N ALA A 108 -6.05 -17.64 6.64
CA ALA A 108 -6.50 -18.72 5.76
C ALA A 108 -6.99 -18.20 4.39
N ARG A 109 -7.41 -16.93 4.33
CA ARG A 109 -7.84 -16.25 3.12
C ARG A 109 -6.78 -15.30 2.56
N ASN A 110 -5.53 -15.37 3.04
CA ASN A 110 -4.44 -14.47 2.63
C ASN A 110 -4.82 -12.98 2.73
N GLY A 111 -5.51 -12.59 3.81
CA GLY A 111 -5.95 -11.22 4.04
C GLY A 111 -7.16 -10.77 3.22
N GLN A 112 -7.86 -11.69 2.54
CA GLN A 112 -9.10 -11.34 1.82
C GLN A 112 -10.26 -11.14 2.81
N ILE A 113 -10.65 -9.88 2.98
CA ILE A 113 -11.84 -9.48 3.74
C ILE A 113 -13.09 -9.76 2.88
N ALA A 114 -14.05 -10.50 3.44
CA ALA A 114 -15.18 -11.04 2.69
C ALA A 114 -16.24 -9.98 2.32
N GLY A 115 -16.69 -10.02 1.05
CA GLY A 115 -17.91 -9.38 0.55
C GLY A 115 -17.78 -7.89 0.18
N LEU A 116 -18.38 -7.45 -0.93
CA LEU A 116 -18.65 -6.03 -1.15
C LEU A 116 -19.76 -5.58 -0.19
N GLY A 117 -19.51 -4.56 0.63
CA GLY A 117 -20.54 -3.91 1.44
C GLY A 117 -20.76 -4.45 2.87
N ARG A 118 -20.02 -5.47 3.33
CA ARG A 118 -20.01 -5.82 4.75
C ARG A 118 -18.94 -5.02 5.48
N PHE A 119 -19.36 -3.95 6.15
CA PHE A 119 -18.54 -3.20 7.10
C PHE A 119 -18.39 -4.01 8.39
N ASP A 120 -17.60 -5.09 8.35
CA ASP A 120 -17.32 -5.87 9.55
C ASP A 120 -16.42 -5.04 10.46
N ARG A 121 -16.92 -4.65 11.64
CA ARG A 121 -16.25 -3.73 12.58
C ARG A 121 -15.33 -4.48 13.54
N ARG A 122 -14.42 -5.28 13.01
CA ARG A 122 -13.44 -6.01 13.82
C ARG A 122 -12.26 -5.12 14.14
N ALA A 123 -11.67 -5.33 15.33
CA ALA A 123 -10.49 -4.60 15.76
C ALA A 123 -9.34 -4.71 14.75
N GLU A 124 -9.12 -5.90 14.18
CA GLU A 124 -8.12 -6.14 13.13
C GLU A 124 -8.28 -5.25 11.89
N HIS A 125 -9.52 -4.86 11.54
CA HIS A 125 -9.76 -3.99 10.40
C HIS A 125 -9.36 -2.53 10.68
N ALA A 126 -9.39 -2.11 11.95
CA ALA A 126 -9.03 -0.75 12.32
C ALA A 126 -7.58 -0.43 11.95
N LEU A 127 -6.64 -1.36 12.16
CA LEU A 127 -5.24 -1.20 11.76
C LEU A 127 -5.11 -0.99 10.24
N TYR A 128 -5.80 -1.80 9.44
CA TYR A 128 -5.68 -1.77 7.98
C TYR A 128 -6.40 -0.59 7.34
N ALA A 129 -7.41 -0.04 8.02
CA ALA A 129 -8.16 1.13 7.57
C ALA A 129 -7.34 2.43 7.64
N LEU A 130 -6.22 2.44 8.38
CA LEU A 130 -5.33 3.59 8.49
C LEU A 130 -4.65 3.93 7.16
N GLU A 131 -4.13 5.16 7.06
CA GLU A 131 -3.20 5.51 5.98
C GLU A 131 -1.91 4.70 6.09
N LEU A 132 -1.27 4.39 4.96
CA LEU A 132 -0.08 3.52 4.93
C LEU A 132 0.99 3.98 5.94
N GLY A 133 1.29 5.28 6.00
CA GLY A 133 2.27 5.81 6.96
C GLY A 133 1.87 5.64 8.43
N GLN A 134 0.58 5.82 8.76
CA GLN A 134 0.07 5.61 10.11
C GLN A 134 0.08 4.12 10.48
N MET A 135 -0.36 3.25 9.56
CA MET A 135 -0.28 1.80 9.73
C MET A 135 1.16 1.35 10.00
N MET A 136 2.14 1.86 9.23
CA MET A 136 3.54 1.55 9.43
C MET A 136 4.08 2.02 10.79
N GLY A 137 3.63 3.18 11.28
CA GLY A 137 3.94 3.64 12.63
C GLY A 137 3.51 2.61 13.70
N HIS A 138 2.26 2.13 13.62
CA HIS A 138 1.77 1.10 14.54
C HIS A 138 2.50 -0.25 14.39
N LEU A 139 2.84 -0.65 13.16
CA LEU A 139 3.65 -1.86 12.91
C LEU A 139 5.04 -1.73 13.53
N GLN A 140 5.66 -0.55 13.46
CA GLN A 140 6.95 -0.27 14.07
C GLN A 140 6.86 -0.29 15.60
N ASP A 141 5.82 0.33 16.18
CA ASP A 141 5.59 0.29 17.63
C ASP A 141 5.41 -1.15 18.14
N ALA A 142 4.61 -1.96 17.43
CA ALA A 142 4.44 -3.37 17.77
C ALA A 142 5.75 -4.16 17.65
N ALA A 143 6.56 -3.90 16.62
CA ALA A 143 7.87 -4.53 16.47
C ALA A 143 8.85 -4.12 17.58
N ASP A 144 8.87 -2.84 17.97
CA ASP A 144 9.69 -2.34 19.08
C ASP A 144 9.23 -2.97 20.42
N ILE A 145 7.92 -3.16 20.64
CA ILE A 145 7.40 -3.86 21.83
C ILE A 145 7.81 -5.33 21.83
N ALA A 146 7.69 -6.03 20.70
CA ALA A 146 8.10 -7.43 20.56
C ALA A 146 9.61 -7.60 20.76
N LEU A 147 10.41 -6.67 20.22
CA LEU A 147 11.86 -6.64 20.43
C LEU A 147 12.22 -6.43 21.90
N ASN A 148 11.47 -5.60 22.64
CA ASN A 148 11.70 -5.38 24.06
C ASN A 148 11.19 -6.52 24.96
N ASN A 149 10.25 -7.34 24.49
CA ASN A 149 9.62 -8.42 25.27
C ASN A 149 9.55 -9.72 24.45
N PRO A 150 10.69 -10.27 23.99
CA PRO A 150 10.71 -11.34 23.01
C PRO A 150 10.15 -12.66 23.57
N GLN A 151 10.22 -12.91 24.89
CA GLN A 151 9.58 -14.06 25.54
C GLN A 151 8.05 -13.98 25.52
N ARG A 152 7.50 -12.77 25.59
CA ARG A 152 6.05 -12.52 25.62
C ARG A 152 5.43 -12.54 24.23
N TYR A 153 6.17 -12.09 23.22
CA TYR A 153 5.75 -12.05 21.82
C TYR A 153 6.75 -12.80 20.93
N PRO A 154 6.98 -14.10 21.17
CA PRO A 154 8.07 -14.84 20.55
C PRO A 154 7.88 -14.99 19.04
N SER A 155 6.64 -15.07 18.57
CA SER A 155 6.36 -15.30 17.15
C SER A 155 6.60 -14.02 16.35
N LEU A 156 6.08 -12.89 16.83
CA LEU A 156 6.30 -11.61 16.21
C LEU A 156 7.77 -11.19 16.32
N TYR A 157 8.41 -11.43 17.48
CA TYR A 157 9.84 -11.18 17.65
C TYR A 157 10.66 -11.88 16.56
N LEU A 158 10.54 -13.21 16.44
CA LEU A 158 11.29 -13.98 15.45
C LEU A 158 11.00 -13.52 14.02
N PHE A 159 9.74 -13.19 13.73
CA PHE A 159 9.36 -12.65 12.45
C PHE A 159 10.06 -11.32 12.14
N VAL A 160 10.08 -10.36 13.07
CA VAL A 160 10.64 -9.02 12.80
C VAL A 160 12.17 -9.01 12.76
N VAL A 161 12.83 -9.87 13.54
CA VAL A 161 14.30 -10.00 13.51
C VAL A 161 14.80 -10.99 12.44
N HIS A 162 13.90 -11.63 11.69
CA HIS A 162 14.31 -12.53 10.62
C HIS A 162 15.23 -11.82 9.61
N GLY A 163 16.38 -12.45 9.34
CA GLY A 163 17.47 -11.89 8.52
C GLY A 163 18.58 -11.22 9.34
N ALA A 164 18.41 -11.05 10.65
CA ALA A 164 19.49 -10.69 11.56
C ALA A 164 20.43 -11.87 11.82
N GLU A 165 21.60 -11.57 12.38
CA GLU A 165 22.57 -12.59 12.79
C GLU A 165 21.99 -13.46 13.91
N ARG A 166 22.07 -14.79 13.76
CA ARG A 166 21.45 -15.74 14.69
C ARG A 166 22.00 -15.61 16.11
N GLU A 167 23.30 -15.35 16.24
CA GLU A 167 23.95 -15.16 17.54
C GLU A 167 23.38 -13.93 18.28
N ASP A 168 23.17 -12.83 17.56
CA ASP A 168 22.55 -11.61 18.09
C ASP A 168 21.11 -11.87 18.55
N VAL A 169 20.32 -12.55 17.71
CA VAL A 169 18.92 -12.90 18.02
C VAL A 169 18.83 -13.78 19.26
N ALA A 170 19.71 -14.79 19.38
CA ALA A 170 19.74 -15.68 20.54
C ALA A 170 20.23 -14.98 21.82
N ALA A 171 21.31 -14.21 21.71
CA ALA A 171 21.87 -13.45 22.82
C ALA A 171 20.87 -12.43 23.38
N TRP A 172 20.12 -11.77 22.49
CA TRP A 172 19.09 -10.82 22.90
C TRP A 172 17.89 -11.52 23.53
N TYR A 173 17.38 -12.58 22.88
CA TYR A 173 16.27 -13.37 23.40
C TYR A 173 16.54 -13.83 24.84
N ALA A 174 17.73 -14.38 25.12
CA ALA A 174 18.08 -14.87 26.45
C ALA A 174 18.16 -13.78 27.54
N LYS A 175 18.47 -12.53 27.17
CA LYS A 175 18.80 -11.45 28.14
C LYS A 175 17.73 -10.36 28.25
N ALA A 176 16.75 -10.32 27.33
CA ALA A 176 15.80 -9.22 27.22
C ALA A 176 15.03 -8.93 28.53
N ASP A 177 14.54 -9.97 29.22
CA ASP A 177 13.76 -9.81 30.46
C ASP A 177 14.58 -9.46 31.71
N SER A 178 15.92 -9.53 31.66
CA SER A 178 16.79 -9.33 32.82
C SER A 178 17.58 -8.02 32.68
N PRO A 179 17.04 -6.84 33.04
CA PRO A 179 17.74 -5.56 32.85
C PRO A 179 19.08 -5.54 33.61
N PRO A 180 20.12 -4.85 33.09
CA PRO A 180 21.40 -4.76 33.78
C PRO A 180 21.24 -4.08 35.14
N ASN A 181 21.94 -4.57 36.16
CA ASN A 181 21.94 -3.90 37.46
C ASN A 181 22.77 -2.60 37.38
N VAL A 182 22.09 -1.48 37.20
CA VAL A 182 22.69 -0.15 37.00
C VAL A 182 23.50 0.32 38.23
N ALA A 183 23.27 -0.26 39.41
CA ALA A 183 24.01 0.08 40.63
C ALA A 183 25.44 -0.50 40.65
N ASP A 184 25.72 -1.52 39.84
CA ASP A 184 27.03 -2.17 39.78
C ASP A 184 27.92 -1.50 38.72
N SER A 185 29.05 -0.92 39.12
CA SER A 185 29.97 -0.26 38.19
C SER A 185 30.62 -1.24 37.21
N THR A 186 30.69 -2.53 37.57
CA THR A 186 31.19 -3.59 36.68
C THR A 186 30.20 -3.95 35.57
N SER A 187 28.93 -3.53 35.68
CA SER A 187 27.91 -3.78 34.65
C SER A 187 27.98 -2.81 33.46
N ARG A 188 28.80 -1.74 33.52
CA ARG A 188 28.88 -0.73 32.44
C ARG A 188 29.28 -1.31 31.07
N PRO A 189 30.31 -2.18 30.95
CA PRO A 189 30.65 -2.82 29.68
C PRO A 189 29.52 -3.71 29.16
N GLU A 190 28.82 -4.44 30.05
CA GLU A 190 27.69 -5.29 29.68
C GLU A 190 26.47 -4.47 29.20
N ALA A 191 26.16 -3.38 29.90
CA ALA A 191 25.10 -2.45 29.51
C ALA A 191 25.38 -1.84 28.13
N LYS A 192 26.64 -1.48 27.84
CA LYS A 192 27.06 -1.01 26.51
C LYS A 192 26.90 -2.11 25.46
N ALA A 193 27.46 -3.30 25.70
CA ALA A 193 27.37 -4.42 24.75
C ALA A 193 25.92 -4.79 24.44
N ARG A 194 25.03 -4.71 25.45
CA ARG A 194 23.60 -4.93 25.31
C ARG A 194 22.92 -3.82 24.49
N ALA A 195 23.26 -2.56 24.74
CA ALA A 195 22.74 -1.44 23.95
C ALA A 195 23.16 -1.55 22.48
N ASP A 196 24.42 -1.92 22.23
CA ASP A 196 24.95 -2.13 20.88
C ASP A 196 24.22 -3.29 20.17
N LEU A 197 23.97 -4.40 20.88
CA LEU A 197 23.19 -5.53 20.37
C LEU A 197 21.75 -5.13 20.00
N TYR A 198 21.07 -4.42 20.90
CA TYR A 198 19.72 -3.91 20.64
C TYR A 198 19.69 -2.98 19.42
N ALA A 199 20.66 -2.07 19.31
CA ALA A 199 20.76 -1.15 18.20
C ALA A 199 20.91 -1.87 16.85
N ARG A 200 21.73 -2.94 16.78
CA ARG A 200 21.87 -3.76 15.57
C ARG A 200 20.56 -4.42 15.17
N LEU A 201 19.89 -5.09 16.11
CA LEU A 201 18.60 -5.76 15.85
C LEU A 201 17.53 -4.75 15.42
N ARG A 202 17.42 -3.62 16.12
CA ARG A 202 16.49 -2.55 15.77
C ARG A 202 16.75 -1.98 14.37
N GLN A 203 18.01 -1.84 13.97
CA GLN A 203 18.35 -1.39 12.63
C GLN A 203 17.96 -2.42 11.55
N VAL A 204 18.01 -3.72 11.83
CA VAL A 204 17.51 -4.77 10.91
C VAL A 204 15.99 -4.68 10.78
N VAL A 205 15.27 -4.63 11.91
CA VAL A 205 13.81 -4.49 11.96
C VAL A 205 13.36 -3.26 11.17
N LYS A 206 13.98 -2.10 11.42
CA LYS A 206 13.68 -0.85 10.74
C LYS A 206 13.84 -0.99 9.22
N ARG A 207 14.98 -1.52 8.75
CA ARG A 207 15.23 -1.71 7.31
C ARG A 207 14.19 -2.63 6.67
N LYS A 208 13.77 -3.69 7.36
CA LYS A 208 12.73 -4.61 6.89
C LYS A 208 11.38 -3.91 6.74
N LEU A 209 10.99 -3.10 7.73
CA LEU A 209 9.75 -2.32 7.70
C LEU A 209 9.78 -1.22 6.63
N ASP A 210 10.90 -0.50 6.50
CA ASP A 210 11.10 0.52 5.47
C ASP A 210 10.97 -0.09 4.06
N ALA A 211 11.58 -1.26 3.82
CA ALA A 211 11.48 -1.98 2.55
C ALA A 211 10.04 -2.41 2.25
N PHE A 212 9.31 -2.93 3.24
CA PHE A 212 7.90 -3.27 3.12
C PHE A 212 7.06 -2.02 2.77
N GLN A 213 7.25 -0.91 3.47
CA GLN A 213 6.54 0.35 3.21
C GLN A 213 6.79 0.86 1.79
N LEU A 214 8.05 0.88 1.35
CA LEU A 214 8.43 1.33 0.01
C LEU A 214 7.77 0.48 -1.07
N PHE A 215 7.85 -0.84 -0.93
CA PHE A 215 7.29 -1.77 -1.91
C PHE A 215 5.76 -1.70 -1.99
N GLN A 216 5.06 -1.68 -0.85
CA GLN A 216 3.60 -1.58 -0.84
C GLN A 216 3.12 -0.21 -1.33
N GLY A 217 3.85 0.86 -1.02
CA GLY A 217 3.58 2.20 -1.53
C GLY A 217 3.64 2.24 -3.05
N ASP A 218 4.71 1.70 -3.64
CA ASP A 218 4.88 1.62 -5.10
C ASP A 218 3.76 0.80 -5.76
N ILE A 219 3.48 -0.41 -5.26
CA ILE A 219 2.39 -1.26 -5.80
C ILE A 219 1.05 -0.53 -5.77
N TRP A 220 0.72 0.15 -4.66
CA TRP A 220 -0.55 0.85 -4.52
C TRP A 220 -0.68 2.00 -5.51
N VAL A 221 0.36 2.81 -5.68
CA VAL A 221 0.40 3.91 -6.64
C VAL A 221 0.24 3.38 -8.06
N ASN A 222 1.04 2.37 -8.43
CA ASN A 222 1.00 1.77 -9.77
C ASN A 222 -0.37 1.17 -10.11
N ARG A 223 -1.02 0.49 -9.14
CA ARG A 223 -2.38 -0.05 -9.33
C ARG A 223 -3.42 1.04 -9.50
N ASN A 224 -3.34 2.12 -8.72
CA ASN A 224 -4.27 3.25 -8.86
C ASN A 224 -4.08 3.97 -10.20
N GLN A 225 -2.84 4.16 -10.64
CA GLN A 225 -2.54 4.77 -11.93
C GLN A 225 -3.04 3.90 -13.09
N LEU A 226 -2.82 2.59 -13.03
CA LEU A 226 -3.35 1.66 -14.03
C LEU A 226 -4.89 1.70 -14.07
N ALA A 227 -5.56 1.67 -12.91
CA ALA A 227 -7.01 1.78 -12.83
C ALA A 227 -7.51 3.12 -13.40
N ALA A 228 -6.80 4.21 -13.15
CA ALA A 228 -7.10 5.53 -13.70
C ALA A 228 -6.99 5.58 -15.22
N ASN A 229 -5.91 5.03 -15.77
CA ASN A 229 -5.73 4.99 -17.21
C ASN A 229 -6.80 4.13 -17.90
N LEU A 230 -7.10 2.95 -17.34
CA LEU A 230 -8.14 2.06 -17.88
C LEU A 230 -9.53 2.69 -17.81
N LEU A 231 -9.88 3.34 -16.70
CA LEU A 231 -11.19 3.98 -16.57
C LEU A 231 -11.30 5.22 -17.46
N GLY A 232 -10.24 6.03 -17.55
CA GLY A 232 -10.18 7.16 -18.47
C GLY A 232 -10.36 6.72 -19.92
N ALA A 233 -9.69 5.63 -20.31
CA ALA A 233 -9.86 5.03 -21.63
C ALA A 233 -11.30 4.54 -21.86
N LEU A 234 -11.89 3.84 -20.90
CA LEU A 234 -13.28 3.37 -21.00
C LEU A 234 -14.27 4.54 -21.17
N VAL A 235 -14.12 5.60 -20.38
CA VAL A 235 -15.00 6.77 -20.45
C VAL A 235 -14.84 7.50 -21.78
N LEU A 236 -13.61 7.67 -22.27
CA LEU A 236 -13.36 8.29 -23.56
C LEU A 236 -13.92 7.45 -24.72
N PHE A 237 -13.76 6.14 -24.65
CA PHE A 237 -14.33 5.21 -25.63
C PHE A 237 -15.85 5.32 -25.68
N ALA A 238 -16.51 5.30 -24.52
CA ALA A 238 -17.95 5.48 -24.41
C ALA A 238 -18.41 6.84 -24.97
N ALA A 239 -17.65 7.92 -24.72
CA ALA A 239 -17.95 9.23 -25.26
C ALA A 239 -17.82 9.27 -26.80
N LEU A 240 -16.79 8.65 -27.37
CA LEU A 240 -16.63 8.55 -28.83
C LEU A 240 -17.76 7.75 -29.47
N CYS A 241 -18.14 6.62 -28.88
CA CYS A 241 -19.30 5.84 -29.32
C CYS A 241 -20.59 6.66 -29.22
N TRP A 242 -20.80 7.39 -28.12
CA TRP A 242 -21.98 8.24 -27.94
C TRP A 242 -22.08 9.33 -29.02
N VAL A 243 -20.96 10.00 -29.33
CA VAL A 243 -20.89 11.00 -30.40
C VAL A 243 -21.19 10.37 -31.76
N HIS A 244 -20.66 9.16 -32.03
CA HIS A 244 -20.89 8.46 -33.30
C HIS A 244 -22.34 8.00 -33.48
N TYR A 245 -22.99 7.50 -32.42
CA TYR A 245 -24.38 7.01 -32.46
C TYR A 245 -25.42 8.09 -32.14
N GLY A 246 -25.01 9.36 -32.07
CA GLY A 246 -25.92 10.47 -31.79
C GLY A 246 -27.05 10.60 -32.83
N PRO A 247 -28.17 11.24 -32.45
CA PRO A 247 -29.32 11.44 -33.34
C PRO A 247 -28.89 12.19 -34.61
N GLY A 248 -28.91 11.51 -35.75
CA GLY A 248 -28.51 12.05 -37.06
C GLY A 248 -27.35 11.31 -37.74
N SER A 249 -26.78 10.27 -37.14
CA SER A 249 -25.76 9.41 -37.75
C SER A 249 -26.38 8.14 -38.36
N PRO A 250 -26.57 8.06 -39.70
CA PRO A 250 -27.15 6.88 -40.34
C PRO A 250 -26.11 5.77 -40.63
N THR A 251 -24.82 6.02 -40.40
CA THR A 251 -23.76 5.10 -40.83
C THR A 251 -23.39 4.10 -39.74
N PRO A 252 -23.38 2.78 -40.03
CA PRO A 252 -22.85 1.80 -39.10
C PRO A 252 -21.33 2.00 -38.92
N LEU A 253 -20.87 1.74 -37.70
CA LEU A 253 -19.47 1.84 -37.30
C LEU A 253 -18.63 0.85 -38.11
N ARG A 254 -17.65 1.34 -38.88
CA ARG A 254 -16.74 0.46 -39.63
C ARG A 254 -15.74 -0.15 -38.65
N ALA A 255 -15.24 -1.36 -38.97
CA ALA A 255 -14.23 -2.02 -38.14
C ALA A 255 -12.98 -1.15 -37.93
N GLY A 256 -12.58 -0.37 -38.93
CA GLY A 256 -11.47 0.59 -38.82
C GLY A 256 -11.73 1.71 -37.81
N ASP A 257 -12.95 2.23 -37.75
CA ASP A 257 -13.33 3.29 -36.81
C ASP A 257 -13.29 2.77 -35.37
N LEU A 258 -13.72 1.52 -35.16
CA LEU A 258 -13.67 0.88 -33.84
C LEU A 258 -12.22 0.73 -33.34
N VAL A 259 -11.32 0.25 -34.19
CA VAL A 259 -9.89 0.13 -33.85
C VAL A 259 -9.31 1.51 -33.52
N LEU A 260 -9.64 2.52 -34.33
CA LEU A 260 -9.20 3.90 -34.08
C LEU A 260 -9.73 4.43 -32.74
N TYR A 261 -11.00 4.18 -32.40
CA TYR A 261 -11.59 4.61 -31.13
C TYR A 261 -10.90 3.94 -29.96
N ILE A 262 -10.57 2.64 -30.05
CA ILE A 262 -9.80 1.94 -29.01
C ILE A 262 -8.44 2.60 -28.82
N VAL A 263 -7.71 2.85 -29.91
CA VAL A 263 -6.37 3.48 -29.85
C VAL A 263 -6.43 4.88 -29.25
N ILE A 264 -7.34 5.74 -29.73
CA ILE A 264 -7.52 7.10 -29.20
C ILE A 264 -7.89 7.06 -27.72
N SER A 265 -8.75 6.12 -27.34
CA SER A 265 -9.21 5.98 -25.95
C SER A 265 -8.09 5.57 -25.01
N LEU A 266 -7.26 4.60 -25.40
CA LEU A 266 -6.09 4.20 -24.63
C LEU A 266 -5.10 5.35 -24.46
N LEU A 267 -4.79 6.07 -25.54
CA LEU A 267 -3.90 7.23 -25.50
C LEU A 267 -4.49 8.35 -24.62
N GLY A 268 -5.78 8.65 -24.76
CA GLY A 268 -6.45 9.65 -23.94
C GLY A 268 -6.51 9.28 -22.46
N GLY A 269 -6.72 8.00 -22.14
CA GLY A 269 -6.63 7.49 -20.76
C GLY A 269 -5.25 7.67 -20.15
N MET A 270 -4.17 7.39 -20.91
CA MET A 270 -2.79 7.60 -20.48
C MET A 270 -2.42 9.08 -20.32
N LEU A 271 -2.95 9.96 -21.18
CA LEU A 271 -2.65 11.40 -21.18
C LEU A 271 -3.52 12.20 -20.21
N ALA A 272 -4.63 11.64 -19.71
CA ALA A 272 -5.57 12.35 -18.85
C ALA A 272 -4.94 12.96 -17.58
N PRO A 273 -4.03 12.27 -16.84
CA PRO A 273 -3.34 12.86 -15.70
C PRO A 273 -2.49 14.08 -16.09
N ILE A 274 -1.75 13.99 -17.20
CA ILE A 274 -0.90 15.07 -17.70
C ILE A 274 -1.76 16.27 -18.14
N ALA A 275 -2.87 16.02 -18.83
CA ALA A 275 -3.80 17.06 -19.25
C ALA A 275 -4.40 17.82 -18.06
N LYS A 276 -4.73 17.11 -16.97
CA LYS A 276 -5.19 17.72 -15.71
C LYS A 276 -4.14 18.69 -15.16
N ASP A 277 -2.89 18.26 -15.06
CA ASP A 277 -1.81 19.07 -14.49
C ASP A 277 -1.52 20.31 -15.35
N LEU A 278 -1.50 20.15 -16.69
CA LEU A 278 -1.37 21.26 -17.63
C LEU A 278 -2.50 22.29 -17.48
N VAL A 279 -3.75 21.84 -17.36
CA VAL A 279 -4.90 22.73 -17.14
C VAL A 279 -4.77 23.49 -15.82
N VAL A 280 -4.30 22.85 -14.75
CA VAL A 280 -4.05 23.51 -13.46
C VAL A 280 -2.98 24.59 -13.60
N VAL A 281 -1.87 24.30 -14.30
CA VAL A 281 -0.80 25.27 -14.55
C VAL A 281 -1.30 26.45 -15.39
N LEU A 282 -2.01 26.18 -16.50
CA LEU A 282 -2.56 27.23 -17.37
C LEU A 282 -3.57 28.13 -16.64
N ARG A 283 -4.42 27.55 -15.76
CA ARG A 283 -5.34 28.33 -14.92
C ARG A 283 -4.60 29.26 -13.98
N LYS A 284 -3.48 28.81 -13.38
CA LYS A 284 -2.65 29.67 -12.51
C LYS A 284 -2.04 30.83 -13.30
N VAL A 285 -1.50 30.57 -14.49
CA VAL A 285 -0.91 31.63 -15.33
C VAL A 285 -1.96 32.67 -15.72
N ARG A 286 -3.17 32.25 -16.11
CA ARG A 286 -4.28 33.14 -16.48
C ARG A 286 -4.78 34.00 -15.30
N GLN A 287 -4.64 33.54 -14.06
CA GLN A 287 -5.07 34.30 -12.88
C GLN A 287 -4.02 35.33 -12.41
N SER A 288 -2.78 35.18 -12.85
CA SER A 288 -1.65 36.03 -12.46
C SER A 288 -1.36 37.19 -13.42
N GLY A 289 -2.08 37.28 -14.55
CA GLY A 289 -1.96 38.36 -15.54
C GLY A 289 -3.28 39.09 -15.72
#